data_AF-A0A5C8MPZ5-F1
#
_entry.id   AF-A0A5C8MPZ5-F1
#
_cell.length_a   1.000
_cell.length_b   1.000
_cell.length_c   1.000
_cell.angle_alpha   90.00
_cell.angle_beta   90.00
_cell.angle_gamma   90.00
#
_symmetry.space_group_name_H-M   'P 1'
#
loop_
_entity.id
_entity.type
_entity.pdbx_description
1 polymer ?
#
loop_
_entity_poly.entity_id
_entity_poly.type
_entity_poly.pdbx_seq_one_letter_code
_entity_poly.pdbx_strand_id
1 'polypeptide(L)'
;AFHYYEIDQQKRPLRFWKWDLPIYYERVIFREKEEVERNYTWEEAFAKAKELAREELKAKLPEDASIKGEKVLHQTKENGKVRVELHYQVIENIAIPQPIVQGD
;
A
#
# COMPACT_ATOMS: atom_id res chain seq x y z
N ALA A 1 -3.10 -10.97 -28.47
CA ALA A 1 -3.60 -11.90 -27.45
C ALA A 1 -3.01 -11.47 -26.12
N PHE A 2 -3.80 -11.42 -25.03
CA PHE A 2 -3.31 -11.03 -23.71
C PHE A 2 -2.38 -12.13 -23.17
N HIS A 3 -1.12 -11.83 -22.88
CA HIS A 3 -0.14 -12.83 -22.43
C HIS A 3 -0.33 -13.18 -20.94
N TYR A 4 -0.69 -12.20 -20.11
CA TYR A 4 -1.06 -12.39 -18.70
C TYR A 4 -2.25 -11.51 -18.33
N TYR A 5 -3.17 -12.05 -17.53
CA TYR A 5 -4.36 -11.33 -17.07
C TYR A 5 -4.74 -11.70 -15.64
N GLU A 6 -5.28 -10.74 -14.91
CA GLU A 6 -5.92 -10.96 -13.61
C GLU A 6 -7.43 -10.83 -13.77
N ILE A 7 -8.19 -11.74 -13.15
CA ILE A 7 -9.64 -11.74 -13.15
C ILE A 7 -10.14 -11.09 -11.87
N ASP A 8 -10.78 -9.93 -12.00
CA ASP A 8 -11.50 -9.26 -10.91
C ASP A 8 -13.00 -9.57 -11.05
N GLN A 9 -13.54 -10.36 -10.09
CA GLN A 9 -14.95 -10.75 -10.05
C GLN A 9 -15.72 -9.91 -9.04
N GLN A 10 -16.64 -9.07 -9.52
CA GLN A 10 -17.49 -8.25 -8.66
C GLN A 10 -18.93 -8.74 -8.72
N LYS A 11 -19.40 -9.36 -7.63
CA LYS A 11 -20.79 -9.76 -7.44
C LYS A 11 -21.56 -8.67 -6.70
N ARG A 12 -22.65 -8.17 -7.29
CA ARG A 12 -23.49 -7.14 -6.68
C ARG A 12 -24.96 -7.61 -6.64
N PRO A 13 -25.63 -7.52 -5.48
CA PRO A 13 -27.04 -7.86 -5.39
C PRO A 13 -27.88 -6.83 -6.14
N LEU A 14 -28.98 -7.28 -6.73
CA LEU A 14 -30.03 -6.39 -7.19
C LEU A 14 -30.78 -5.86 -5.98
N ARG A 15 -30.79 -4.54 -5.80
CA ARG A 15 -31.53 -3.88 -4.72
C ARG A 15 -32.80 -3.28 -5.27
N PHE A 16 -33.92 -3.50 -4.58
CA PHE A 16 -35.17 -2.81 -4.82
C PHE A 16 -35.60 -2.13 -3.52
N TRP A 17 -35.70 -0.80 -3.54
CA TRP A 17 -35.92 0.02 -2.35
C TRP A 17 -34.88 -0.26 -1.24
N LYS A 18 -35.30 -0.82 -0.10
CA LYS A 18 -34.47 -1.18 1.07
C LYS A 18 -34.20 -2.69 1.15
N TRP A 19 -34.59 -3.47 0.14
CA TRP A 19 -34.46 -4.92 0.12
C TRP A 19 -33.37 -5.36 -0.86
N ASP A 20 -32.51 -6.27 -0.40
CA ASP A 20 -31.55 -6.97 -1.24
C ASP A 20 -32.23 -8.24 -1.76
N LEU A 21 -32.38 -8.34 -3.08
CA LEU A 21 -33.00 -9.49 -3.73
C LEU A 21 -31.99 -10.65 -3.80
N PRO A 22 -32.44 -11.92 -3.80
CA PRO A 22 -31.58 -13.10 -3.93
C PRO A 22 -31.08 -13.31 -5.38
N ILE A 23 -30.94 -12.23 -6.14
CA ILE A 23 -30.47 -12.21 -7.53
C ILE A 23 -29.30 -11.24 -7.59
N TYR A 24 -28.19 -11.69 -8.19
CA TYR A 24 -26.95 -10.94 -8.29
C TYR A 24 -26.58 -10.74 -9.75
N TYR A 25 -25.97 -9.62 -10.07
CA TYR A 25 -25.23 -9.45 -11.32
C TYR A 25 -23.74 -9.55 -11.03
N GLU A 26 -23.03 -10.28 -11.90
CA GLU A 26 -21.60 -10.48 -11.83
C GLU A 26 -20.92 -9.68 -12.93
N ARG A 27 -19.90 -8.90 -12.57
CA ARG A 27 -19.02 -8.23 -13.52
C ARG A 27 -17.65 -8.91 -13.44
N VAL A 28 -17.23 -9.49 -14.57
CA VAL A 28 -15.90 -10.09 -14.74
C VAL A 28 -15.04 -9.10 -15.51
N ILE A 29 -13.98 -8.60 -14.87
CA ILE A 29 -13.04 -7.65 -15.49
C ILE A 29 -11.73 -8.39 -15.72
N PHE A 30 -11.33 -8.50 -17.00
CA PHE A 30 -10.00 -8.98 -17.38
C PHE A 30 -9.05 -7.80 -17.40
N ARG A 31 -8.10 -7.77 -16.46
CA ARG A 31 -7.06 -6.75 -16.42
C ARG A 31 -5.80 -7.31 -17.04
N GLU A 32 -5.38 -6.72 -18.15
CA GLU A 32 -4.08 -7.04 -18.77
C GLU A 32 -2.95 -6.70 -17.79
N LYS A 33 -2.01 -7.62 -17.63
CA LYS A 33 -0.79 -7.41 -16.87
C LYS A 33 0.41 -7.62 -17.77
N GLU A 34 1.41 -6.77 -17.58
CA GLU A 34 2.72 -6.92 -18.21
C GLU A 34 3.69 -7.43 -17.16
N GLU A 35 4.25 -8.63 -17.38
CA GLU A 35 5.37 -9.12 -16.57
C GLU A 35 6.65 -8.45 -17.05
N VAL A 36 7.12 -7.47 -16.28
CA VAL A 36 8.39 -6.78 -16.57
C VAL A 36 9.47 -7.37 -15.68
N GLU A 37 10.38 -8.14 -16.27
CA GLU A 37 11.61 -8.55 -15.59
C GLU A 37 12.57 -7.37 -15.51
N ARG A 38 12.76 -6.84 -14.29
CA ARG A 38 13.76 -5.80 -14.01
C ARG A 38 14.91 -6.43 -13.23
N ASN A 39 16.07 -6.49 -13.86
CA ASN A 39 17.30 -6.89 -13.19
C ASN A 39 17.91 -5.67 -12.50
N TYR A 40 18.16 -5.79 -11.21
CA TYR A 40 18.80 -4.75 -10.41
C TYR A 40 20.21 -5.18 -10.02
N THR A 41 21.15 -4.25 -10.10
CA THR A 41 22.41 -4.33 -9.35
C THR A 41 22.13 -4.24 -7.85
N TRP A 42 23.13 -4.56 -7.02
CA TRP A 42 22.94 -4.50 -5.57
C TRP A 42 22.65 -3.07 -5.10
N GLU A 43 23.37 -2.10 -5.65
CA GLU A 43 23.24 -0.67 -5.37
C GLU A 43 21.85 -0.16 -5.78
N GLU A 44 21.37 -0.55 -6.96
CA GLU A 44 20.03 -0.17 -7.44
C GLU A 44 18.93 -0.81 -6.59
N ALA A 45 19.06 -2.09 -6.24
CA ALA A 45 18.11 -2.78 -5.37
C ALA A 45 18.07 -2.15 -3.97
N PHE A 46 19.24 -1.76 -3.44
CA PHE A 46 19.34 -1.05 -2.16
C PHE A 46 18.69 0.34 -2.24
N ALA A 47 18.98 1.11 -3.28
CA ALA A 47 18.36 2.42 -3.50
C ALA A 47 16.84 2.30 -3.64
N LYS A 48 16.36 1.31 -4.40
CA LYS A 48 14.93 1.06 -4.57
C LYS A 48 14.26 0.62 -3.27
N ALA A 49 14.92 -0.20 -2.46
CA ALA A 49 14.42 -0.58 -1.14
C ALA A 49 14.25 0.64 -0.22
N LYS A 50 15.21 1.58 -0.24
CA LYS A 50 15.12 2.83 0.53
C LYS A 50 13.99 3.74 0.04
N GLU A 51 13.81 3.85 -1.26
CA GLU A 51 12.72 4.63 -1.88
C GLU A 51 11.36 4.07 -1.43
N LEU A 52 11.16 2.76 -1.60
CA LEU A 52 9.93 2.07 -1.22
C LEU A 52 9.62 2.23 0.28
N ALA A 53 10.63 2.06 1.14
CA ALA A 53 10.45 2.24 2.58
C ALA A 53 10.01 3.67 2.95
N ARG A 54 10.55 4.68 2.25
CA ARG A 54 10.17 6.08 2.46
C ARG A 54 8.76 6.38 1.96
N GLU A 55 8.37 5.83 0.82
CA GLU A 55 7.01 5.94 0.28
C GLU A 55 5.99 5.28 1.21
N GLU A 56 6.28 4.06 1.67
CA GLU A 56 5.42 3.35 2.62
C GLU A 56 5.27 4.09 3.94
N LEU A 57 6.37 4.66 4.46
CA LEU A 57 6.32 5.49 5.67
C LEU A 57 5.43 6.72 5.46
N LYS A 58 5.63 7.46 4.36
CA LYS A 58 4.83 8.66 4.05
C LYS A 58 3.34 8.34 3.90
N ALA A 59 2.99 7.19 3.34
CA ALA A 59 1.59 6.77 3.22
C ALA A 59 0.90 6.51 4.58
N LYS A 60 1.68 6.28 5.64
CA LYS A 60 1.18 6.06 7.01
C LYS A 60 1.19 7.32 7.88
N LEU A 61 1.96 8.33 7.49
CA LEU A 61 2.11 9.56 8.26
C LEU A 61 1.05 10.62 7.86
N PRO A 62 0.60 11.46 8.80
CA PRO A 62 -0.26 12.59 8.47
C PRO A 62 0.49 13.64 7.63
N GLU A 63 -0.24 14.49 6.90
CA GLU A 63 0.35 15.47 5.97
C GLU A 63 1.30 16.47 6.65
N ASP A 64 1.08 16.77 7.93
CA ASP A 64 1.90 17.68 8.74
C ASP A 64 3.11 17.01 9.40
N ALA A 65 3.29 15.70 9.23
CA ALA A 65 4.44 14.99 9.78
C ALA A 65 5.74 15.31 9.03
N SER A 66 6.84 15.38 9.76
CA SER A 66 8.19 15.59 9.21
C SER A 66 9.16 14.49 9.63
N ILE A 67 9.90 13.95 8.68
CA ILE A 67 10.99 13.01 8.94
C ILE A 67 12.24 13.81 9.35
N LYS A 68 12.69 13.64 10.59
CA LYS A 68 13.90 14.29 11.14
C LYS A 68 15.19 13.53 10.86
N GLY A 69 15.10 12.20 10.72
CA GLY A 69 16.27 11.36 10.56
C GLY A 69 15.94 10.04 9.88
N GLU A 70 16.94 9.51 9.18
CA GLU A 70 16.94 8.19 8.56
C GLU A 70 18.29 7.54 8.87
N LYS A 71 18.27 6.31 9.37
CA LYS A 71 19.48 5.52 9.63
C LYS A 71 19.30 4.10 9.11
N VAL A 72 20.30 3.62 8.37
CA VAL A 72 20.38 2.21 7.98
C VAL A 72 20.93 1.42 9.16
N LEU A 73 20.14 0.49 9.70
CA LEU A 73 20.54 -0.39 10.79
C LEU A 73 21.24 -1.63 10.24
N HIS A 74 20.67 -2.23 9.20
CA HIS A 74 21.20 -3.45 8.62
C HIS A 74 20.95 -3.48 7.11
N GLN A 75 21.91 -4.06 6.38
CA GLN A 75 21.81 -4.30 4.94
C GLN A 75 22.41 -5.68 4.64
N THR A 76 21.61 -6.58 4.06
CA THR A 76 22.06 -7.91 3.67
C THR A 76 21.64 -8.24 2.25
N LYS A 77 22.50 -9.02 1.58
CA LYS A 77 22.23 -9.61 0.28
C LYS A 77 22.27 -11.12 0.44
N GLU A 78 21.12 -11.77 0.30
CA GLU A 78 20.98 -13.22 0.46
C GLU A 78 19.98 -13.76 -0.56
N ASN A 79 20.30 -14.90 -1.17
CA ASN A 79 19.40 -15.63 -2.09
C ASN A 79 18.81 -14.75 -3.21
N GLY A 80 19.61 -13.87 -3.79
CA GLY A 80 19.19 -12.95 -4.86
C GLY A 80 18.28 -11.80 -4.38
N LYS A 81 18.11 -11.62 -3.07
CA LYS A 81 17.30 -10.54 -2.48
C LYS A 81 18.17 -9.60 -1.66
N VAL A 82 17.74 -8.34 -1.60
CA VAL A 82 18.32 -7.32 -0.71
C VAL A 82 17.33 -7.06 0.42
N ARG A 83 17.80 -7.16 1.66
CA ARG A 83 17.05 -6.79 2.87
C ARG A 83 17.71 -5.56 3.49
N VAL A 84 16.89 -4.57 3.83
CA VAL A 84 17.34 -3.33 4.45
C VAL A 84 16.46 -3.03 5.65
N GLU A 85 17.09 -2.83 6.81
CA GLU A 85 16.42 -2.37 8.02
C GLU A 85 16.72 -0.88 8.20
N LEU A 86 15.66 -0.06 8.23
CA LEU A 86 15.74 1.39 8.33
C LEU A 86 15.08 1.85 9.63
N HIS A 87 15.76 2.75 10.33
CA HIS A 87 15.23 3.46 11.48
C HIS A 87 14.92 4.90 11.09
N TYR A 88 13.65 5.27 11.20
CA TYR A 88 13.18 6.63 10.92
C TYR A 88 12.84 7.36 12.22
N GLN A 89 13.22 8.62 12.29
CA GLN A 89 12.79 9.55 13.33
C GLN A 89 11.78 10.51 12.72
N VAL A 90 10.58 10.57 13.27
CA VAL A 90 9.46 11.35 12.75
C VAL A 90 8.90 12.24 13.84
N ILE A 91 8.50 13.45 13.47
CA ILE A 91 7.67 14.34 14.29
C ILE A 91 6.30 14.43 13.65
N GLU A 92 5.27 14.09 14.40
CA GLU A 92 3.86 14.15 13.99
C GLU A 92 2.98 14.65 15.13
N ASN A 93 1.78 15.12 14.79
CA ASN A 93 0.76 15.42 15.77
C ASN A 93 -0.03 14.15 16.12
N ILE A 94 0.00 13.75 17.40
CA ILE A 94 -0.70 12.56 17.91
C ILE A 94 -2.00 12.90 18.66
N ALA A 95 -2.47 14.15 18.57
CA ALA A 95 -3.68 14.58 19.28
C ALA A 95 -4.93 13.93 18.67
N ILE A 96 -5.73 13.28 19.52
CA ILE A 96 -7.02 12.70 19.15
C ILE A 96 -8.12 13.68 19.57
N PRO A 97 -8.89 14.28 18.65
CA PRO A 97 -9.99 15.17 19.01
C PRO A 97 -11.05 14.39 19.78
N GLN A 98 -11.40 14.88 20.98
CA GLN A 98 -12.47 14.32 21.80
C GLN A 98 -13.80 15.03 21.48
N PRO A 99 -14.89 14.31 21.21
CA PRO A 99 -16.19 14.93 21.02
C PRO A 99 -16.68 15.53 22.33
N ILE A 100 -17.17 16.77 22.29
CA ILE A 100 -17.87 17.38 23.41
C ILE A 100 -19.32 16.90 23.33
N VAL A 101 -19.71 15.97 24.20
CA VAL A 101 -21.13 15.59 24.38
C VAL A 101 -21.79 16.66 25.24
N GLN A 102 -22.53 17.56 24.59
CA GLN A 102 -23.45 18.46 25.26
C GLN A 102 -24.73 17.66 25.57
N GLY A 103 -24.95 17.34 26.85
CA GLY A 103 -26.13 16.61 27.31
C GLY A 103 -27.40 17.46 27.22
N ASP A 104 -28.53 16.76 26.99
CA ASP A 104 -29.88 17.25 27.29
C ASP A 104 -30.07 17.50 28.80
#